data_AF-A0AA37EIC8-F1
#
_entry.id   AF-A0AA37EIC8-F1
#
_cell.length_a   1.000
_cell.length_b   1.000
_cell.length_c   1.000
_cell.angle_alpha   90.00
_cell.angle_beta   90.00
_cell.angle_gamma   90.00
#
_symmetry.space_group_name_H-M   'P 1'
#
loop_
_entity.id
_entity.type
_entity.pdbx_description
1 polymer ?
#
loop_
_entity_poly.entity_id
_entity_poly.type
_entity_poly.pdbx_seq_one_letter_code
_entity_poly.pdbx_strand_id
1 'polypeptide(L)'
;MIGMMTWTPPAGGVRQKSVALETRALLHLRVAWASVARGPRTPEALVRRRVLTAAKRLRKAGVTRLVVPEAFAYGEQLEKVGVAPVSTLPLRRALAADLARAVMAGRNLSGGSARLAVAGDQLSGELVRTVTELALGNRYVLLDVPYGGDTLANQLRREYGVSLLLSPTRQQMEEADVLVLFAARTDLRRRDPAVLRLYDEAAPLPPLLLPPVLEGQMPPGLCRPQLLAVLVESGVLRPGQITVGTAES
;
A
#
# COMPACT_ATOMS: atom_id res chain seq x y z
N MET A 1 18.93 4.94 -1.90
CA MET A 1 19.09 3.60 -1.28
C MET A 1 17.93 3.37 -0.31
N ILE A 2 17.36 2.16 -0.25
CA ILE A 2 16.26 1.83 0.67
C ILE A 2 16.84 1.16 1.93
N GLY A 3 16.35 1.56 3.09
CA GLY A 3 16.70 0.96 4.36
C GLY A 3 15.65 -0.04 4.84
N MET A 4 16.09 -1.00 5.65
CA MET A 4 15.22 -1.91 6.41
C MET A 4 15.69 -1.91 7.85
N MET A 5 14.75 -1.94 8.79
CA MET A 5 15.07 -2.01 10.21
C MET A 5 14.32 -3.17 10.85
N THR A 6 15.03 -4.03 11.58
CA THR A 6 14.42 -5.12 12.34
C THR A 6 14.78 -5.08 13.82
N TRP A 7 13.88 -5.64 14.62
CA TRP A 7 14.17 -5.94 16.02
C TRP A 7 14.98 -7.23 16.11
N THR A 8 16.04 -7.20 16.92
CA THR A 8 16.80 -8.40 17.24
C THR A 8 16.73 -8.61 18.75
N PRO A 9 16.25 -9.77 19.24
CA PRO A 9 16.29 -10.04 20.67
C PRO A 9 17.77 -10.07 21.11
N PRO A 10 18.12 -9.48 22.25
CA PRO A 10 19.48 -9.59 22.78
C PRO A 10 19.73 -11.05 23.13
N ALA A 11 20.65 -11.72 22.42
CA ALA A 11 21.07 -13.07 22.81
C ALA A 11 21.82 -12.98 24.14
N GLY A 12 21.41 -13.78 25.13
CA GLY A 12 22.10 -13.87 26.41
C GLY A 12 23.55 -14.28 26.22
N GLY A 13 24.49 -13.51 26.78
CA GLY A 13 25.89 -13.93 26.95
C GLY A 13 26.93 -13.35 25.99
N VAL A 14 26.56 -12.66 24.90
CA VAL A 14 27.54 -12.04 23.98
C VAL A 14 27.35 -10.53 23.94
N ARG A 15 28.45 -9.74 24.02
CA ARG A 15 28.49 -8.28 23.81
C ARG A 15 28.05 -7.94 22.38
N GLN A 16 26.74 -7.97 22.11
CA GLN A 16 26.19 -7.58 20.81
C GLN A 16 26.14 -6.06 20.71
N LYS A 17 26.48 -5.54 19.52
CA LYS A 17 26.30 -4.12 19.21
C LYS A 17 24.81 -3.80 19.30
N SER A 18 24.45 -2.78 20.08
CA SER A 18 23.05 -2.35 20.27
C SER A 18 22.35 -1.96 18.97
N VAL A 19 23.14 -1.54 17.97
CA VAL A 19 22.72 -1.29 16.60
C VAL A 19 23.81 -1.82 15.66
N ALA A 20 23.45 -2.73 14.77
CA ALA A 20 24.29 -3.20 13.66
C ALA A 20 23.76 -2.66 12.33
N LEU A 21 24.66 -2.31 11.42
CA LEU A 21 24.33 -1.86 10.06
C LEU A 21 25.12 -2.71 9.08
N GLU A 22 24.45 -3.25 8.06
CA GLU A 22 25.08 -3.99 6.97
C GLU A 22 24.30 -3.83 5.67
N THR A 23 24.91 -4.19 4.55
CA THR A 23 24.22 -4.19 3.25
C THR A 23 23.82 -5.62 2.91
N ARG A 24 22.54 -5.85 2.61
CA ARG A 24 22.00 -7.15 2.21
C ARG A 24 21.38 -7.07 0.82
N ALA A 25 21.31 -8.22 0.16
CA ALA A 25 20.48 -8.38 -1.03
C ALA A 25 19.12 -8.97 -0.62
N LEU A 26 18.02 -8.36 -1.06
CA LEU A 26 16.67 -8.90 -0.94
C LEU A 26 16.07 -8.98 -2.33
N LEU A 27 15.82 -10.20 -2.84
CA LEU A 27 15.24 -10.42 -4.18
C LEU A 27 15.86 -9.50 -5.25
N HIS A 28 17.19 -9.50 -5.34
CA HIS A 28 18.00 -8.67 -6.25
C HIS A 28 18.11 -7.17 -5.92
N LEU A 29 17.46 -6.69 -4.85
CA LEU A 29 17.62 -5.31 -4.35
C LEU A 29 18.72 -5.20 -3.31
N ARG A 30 19.59 -4.21 -3.47
CA ARG A 30 20.56 -3.85 -2.43
C ARG A 30 19.90 -2.94 -1.39
N VAL A 31 19.81 -3.44 -0.16
CA VAL A 31 19.17 -2.75 0.96
C VAL A 31 20.15 -2.53 2.10
N ALA A 32 20.06 -1.37 2.75
CA ALA A 32 20.80 -1.09 3.97
C ALA A 32 20.00 -1.62 5.17
N TRP A 33 20.55 -2.58 5.88
CA TRP A 33 19.88 -3.29 6.96
C TRP A 33 20.36 -2.82 8.33
N ALA A 34 19.45 -2.31 9.15
CA ALA A 34 19.70 -1.95 10.53
C ALA A 34 19.05 -2.94 11.50
N SER A 35 19.87 -3.66 12.26
CA SER A 35 19.39 -4.54 13.34
C SER A 35 19.47 -3.80 14.67
N VAL A 36 18.33 -3.61 15.32
CA VAL A 36 18.22 -2.88 16.59
C VAL A 36 17.89 -3.85 17.72
N ALA A 37 18.75 -3.89 18.72
CA ALA A 37 18.53 -4.74 19.89
C ALA A 37 17.26 -4.29 20.65
N ARG A 38 16.25 -5.16 20.74
CA ARG A 38 15.01 -4.95 21.51
C ARG A 38 14.58 -6.30 22.10
N GLY A 39 14.70 -6.43 23.42
CA GLY A 39 14.13 -7.53 24.20
C GLY A 39 12.80 -7.13 24.86
N PRO A 40 12.06 -8.11 25.41
CA PRO A 40 10.71 -7.89 25.96
C PRO A 40 10.65 -6.92 27.14
N ARG A 41 11.74 -6.80 27.92
CA ARG A 41 11.86 -5.89 29.07
C ARG A 41 12.72 -4.65 28.80
N THR A 42 12.96 -4.30 27.53
CA THR A 42 13.82 -3.16 27.22
C THR A 42 13.09 -1.85 27.52
N PRO A 43 13.65 -0.92 28.32
CA PRO A 43 13.03 0.36 28.59
C PRO A 43 12.79 1.17 27.31
N GLU A 44 11.64 1.82 27.20
CA GLU A 44 11.25 2.54 26.00
C GLU A 44 12.24 3.65 25.62
N ALA A 45 12.73 4.41 26.61
CA ALA A 45 13.74 5.46 26.41
C ALA A 45 15.02 4.93 25.75
N LEU A 46 15.43 3.70 26.10
CA LEU A 46 16.60 3.05 25.51
C LEU A 46 16.33 2.64 24.06
N VAL A 47 15.12 2.12 23.77
CA VAL A 47 14.70 1.79 22.40
C VAL A 47 14.68 3.05 21.53
N ARG A 48 14.09 4.15 22.02
CA ARG A 48 14.09 5.45 21.32
C ARG A 48 15.50 5.92 20.96
N ARG A 49 16.46 5.84 21.90
CA ARG A 49 17.87 6.20 21.65
C ARG A 49 18.53 5.29 20.62
N ARG A 50 18.25 3.98 20.66
CA ARG A 50 18.79 3.00 19.70
C ARG A 50 18.21 3.22 18.31
N VAL A 51 16.91 3.45 18.18
CA VAL A 51 16.25 3.81 16.91
C VAL A 51 16.85 5.08 16.33
N LEU A 52 17.01 6.14 17.12
CA LEU A 52 17.64 7.37 16.66
C LEU A 52 19.08 7.14 16.16
N THR A 53 19.84 6.29 16.86
CA THR A 53 21.21 5.92 16.47
C THR A 53 21.21 5.14 15.16
N ALA A 54 20.29 4.19 14.99
CA ALA A 54 20.10 3.43 13.76
C ALA A 54 19.72 4.34 12.59
N ALA A 55 18.75 5.22 12.78
CA ALA A 55 18.31 6.20 11.79
C ALA A 55 19.46 7.12 11.35
N LYS A 56 20.26 7.64 12.29
CA LYS A 56 21.45 8.45 11.98
C LYS A 56 22.47 7.69 11.14
N ARG A 57 22.71 6.41 11.45
CA ARG A 57 23.63 5.57 10.67
C ARG A 57 23.09 5.26 9.27
N LEU A 58 21.80 4.95 9.16
CA LEU A 58 21.12 4.74 7.88
C LEU A 58 21.18 6.01 7.01
N ARG A 59 20.91 7.17 7.59
CA ARG A 59 20.98 8.45 6.89
C ARG A 59 22.39 8.74 6.34
N LYS A 60 23.43 8.47 7.14
CA LYS A 60 24.83 8.56 6.68
C LYS A 60 25.15 7.61 5.52
N ALA A 61 24.47 6.47 5.45
CA ALA A 61 24.55 5.53 4.33
C ALA A 61 23.68 5.94 3.11
N GLY A 62 23.09 7.14 3.11
CA GLY A 62 22.27 7.63 1.99
C GLY A 62 20.84 7.09 1.96
N VAL A 63 20.35 6.54 3.07
CA VAL A 63 18.96 6.09 3.19
C VAL A 63 18.05 7.27 3.53
N THR A 64 17.01 7.44 2.72
CA THR A 64 15.93 8.43 2.93
C THR A 64 14.61 7.75 3.28
N ARG A 65 14.39 6.51 2.83
CA ARG A 65 13.17 5.73 3.02
C ARG A 65 13.47 4.42 3.74
N LEU A 66 12.68 4.08 4.74
CA LEU A 66 12.91 2.96 5.64
C LEU A 66 11.68 2.06 5.74
N VAL A 67 11.85 0.76 5.48
CA VAL A 67 10.86 -0.24 5.88
C VAL A 67 11.02 -0.47 7.37
N VAL A 68 9.99 -0.11 8.14
CA VAL A 68 10.01 -0.21 9.59
C VAL A 68 9.57 -1.61 10.06
N PRO A 69 9.93 -2.02 11.30
CA PRO A 69 9.37 -3.22 11.90
C PRO A 69 7.84 -3.18 12.00
N GLU A 70 7.21 -4.33 12.18
CA GLU A 70 5.80 -4.39 12.54
C GLU A 70 5.52 -3.64 13.87
N ALA A 71 4.34 -3.00 13.96
CA ALA A 71 3.91 -2.21 15.11
C ALA A 71 4.95 -1.16 15.57
N PHE A 72 5.58 -0.46 14.62
CA PHE A 72 6.58 0.55 14.91
C PHE A 72 5.96 1.88 15.38
N ALA A 73 6.35 2.33 16.57
CA ALA A 73 5.80 3.53 17.23
C ALA A 73 6.78 4.72 17.30
N TYR A 74 7.94 4.66 16.64
CA TYR A 74 9.03 5.63 16.80
C TYR A 74 9.24 6.51 15.56
N GLY A 75 8.13 6.98 14.96
CA GLY A 75 8.14 7.83 13.77
C GLY A 75 8.88 9.15 13.97
N GLU A 76 8.63 9.83 15.09
CA GLU A 76 9.28 11.11 15.43
C GLU A 76 10.82 11.03 15.43
N GLN A 77 11.39 9.90 15.84
CA GLN A 77 12.84 9.70 15.86
C GLN A 77 13.43 9.59 14.46
N LEU A 78 12.67 9.07 13.49
CA LEU A 78 13.07 9.00 12.10
C LEU A 78 13.00 10.38 11.43
N GLU A 79 11.91 11.11 11.68
CA GLU A 79 11.69 12.46 11.16
C GLU A 79 12.79 13.44 11.55
N LYS A 80 13.25 13.40 12.80
CA LYS A 80 14.38 14.21 13.31
C LYS A 80 15.68 14.04 12.52
N VAL A 81 15.82 12.94 11.80
CA VAL A 81 17.02 12.59 11.02
C VAL A 81 16.77 12.72 9.51
N GLY A 82 15.55 13.04 9.09
CA GLY A 82 15.16 13.09 7.68
C GLY A 82 15.10 11.70 7.04
N VAL A 83 14.73 10.68 7.80
CA VAL A 83 14.38 9.35 7.29
C VAL A 83 12.88 9.18 7.46
N ALA A 84 12.18 8.77 6.41
CA ALA A 84 10.74 8.53 6.47
C ALA A 84 10.45 7.03 6.34
N PRO A 85 9.39 6.51 6.97
CA PRO A 85 8.83 5.22 6.61
C PRO A 85 8.50 5.17 5.12
N VAL A 86 8.60 4.00 4.50
CA VAL A 86 8.17 3.85 3.10
C VAL A 86 6.65 4.08 3.03
N SER A 87 6.24 4.93 2.09
CA SER A 87 4.83 5.16 1.77
C SER A 87 4.21 3.90 1.15
N THR A 88 3.05 3.51 1.65
CA THR A 88 2.23 2.41 1.12
C THR A 88 1.24 2.88 0.05
N LEU A 89 1.14 4.19 -0.19
CA LEU A 89 0.21 4.80 -1.13
C LEU A 89 0.34 4.24 -2.56
N PRO A 90 1.55 4.12 -3.16
CA PRO A 90 1.68 3.57 -4.51
C PRO A 90 1.19 2.14 -4.60
N LEU A 91 1.45 1.31 -3.57
CA LEU A 91 0.98 -0.07 -3.51
C LEU A 91 -0.55 -0.14 -3.44
N ARG A 92 -1.18 0.66 -2.57
CA ARG A 92 -2.65 0.73 -2.45
C ARG A 92 -3.31 1.06 -3.78
N ARG A 93 -2.76 2.05 -4.50
CA ARG A 93 -3.23 2.46 -5.82
C ARG A 93 -2.95 1.40 -6.90
N ALA A 94 -1.80 0.73 -6.84
CA ALA A 94 -1.48 -0.36 -7.75
C ALA A 94 -2.38 -1.59 -7.56
N LEU A 95 -2.89 -1.83 -6.35
CA LEU A 95 -3.81 -2.93 -6.04
C LEU A 95 -5.29 -2.52 -6.08
N ALA A 96 -5.61 -1.29 -6.51
CA ALA A 96 -6.95 -0.73 -6.44
C ALA A 96 -8.04 -1.62 -7.06
N ALA A 97 -7.80 -2.15 -8.25
CA ALA A 97 -8.74 -3.02 -8.95
C ALA A 97 -8.88 -4.38 -8.24
N ASP A 98 -7.79 -4.95 -7.73
CA ASP A 98 -7.80 -6.19 -6.96
C ASP A 98 -8.53 -6.03 -5.62
N LEU A 99 -8.31 -4.91 -4.94
CA LEU A 99 -9.03 -4.55 -3.72
C LEU A 99 -10.54 -4.41 -4.00
N ALA A 100 -10.92 -3.76 -5.09
CA ALA A 100 -12.32 -3.63 -5.49
C ALA A 100 -12.95 -4.99 -5.81
N ARG A 101 -12.23 -5.86 -6.52
CA ARG A 101 -12.66 -7.25 -6.79
C ARG A 101 -12.83 -8.06 -5.50
N ALA A 102 -11.89 -7.96 -4.56
CA ALA A 102 -11.98 -8.65 -3.28
C ALA A 102 -13.18 -8.18 -2.46
N VAL A 103 -13.45 -6.87 -2.46
CA VAL A 103 -14.65 -6.29 -1.84
C VAL A 103 -15.93 -6.81 -2.49
N MET A 104 -15.98 -6.84 -3.84
CA MET A 104 -17.14 -7.37 -4.56
C MET A 104 -17.39 -8.85 -4.21
N ALA A 105 -16.33 -9.66 -4.21
CA ALA A 105 -16.40 -11.08 -3.86
C ALA A 105 -16.91 -11.26 -2.42
N GLY A 106 -16.37 -10.51 -1.46
CA GLY A 106 -16.83 -10.55 -0.06
C GLY A 106 -18.28 -10.10 0.14
N ARG A 107 -18.85 -9.37 -0.81
CA ARG A 107 -20.26 -8.93 -0.82
C ARG A 107 -21.15 -9.71 -1.78
N ASN A 108 -20.65 -10.79 -2.39
CA ASN A 108 -21.37 -11.58 -3.42
C ASN A 108 -21.91 -10.73 -4.59
N LEU A 109 -21.16 -9.69 -4.98
CA LEU A 109 -21.52 -8.81 -6.08
C LEU A 109 -21.00 -9.35 -7.41
N SER A 110 -21.83 -9.35 -8.44
CA SER A 110 -21.45 -9.77 -9.79
C SER A 110 -21.04 -8.58 -10.65
N GLY A 111 -20.10 -8.76 -11.57
CA GLY A 111 -19.71 -7.68 -12.50
C GLY A 111 -20.81 -7.23 -13.45
N GLY A 112 -21.84 -8.05 -13.65
CA GLY A 112 -22.99 -7.69 -14.49
C GLY A 112 -23.96 -6.71 -13.83
N SER A 113 -23.97 -6.64 -12.49
CA SER A 113 -24.94 -5.84 -11.71
C SER A 113 -24.32 -4.80 -10.79
N ALA A 114 -23.07 -5.01 -10.35
CA ALA A 114 -22.41 -4.13 -9.41
C ALA A 114 -22.11 -2.76 -10.03
N ARG A 115 -22.43 -1.70 -9.28
CA ARG A 115 -22.07 -0.32 -9.60
C ARG A 115 -20.77 0.04 -8.90
N LEU A 116 -19.74 0.29 -9.69
CA LEU A 116 -18.42 0.67 -9.21
C LEU A 116 -18.17 2.13 -9.51
N ALA A 117 -17.86 2.90 -8.47
CA ALA A 117 -17.55 4.31 -8.61
C ALA A 117 -16.07 4.55 -8.35
N VAL A 118 -15.37 5.19 -9.28
CA VAL A 118 -13.97 5.59 -9.12
C VAL A 118 -13.90 7.11 -9.13
N ALA A 119 -13.29 7.70 -8.10
CA ALA A 119 -13.11 9.14 -8.00
C ALA A 119 -11.67 9.53 -7.72
N GLY A 120 -11.22 10.64 -8.33
CA GLY A 120 -9.88 11.20 -8.13
C GLY A 120 -9.82 12.69 -8.46
N ASP A 121 -8.75 13.34 -8.01
CA ASP A 121 -8.43 14.74 -8.31
C ASP A 121 -7.82 14.92 -9.71
N GLN A 122 -7.24 13.85 -10.27
CA GLN A 122 -6.63 13.82 -11.59
C GLN A 122 -6.60 12.40 -12.17
N LEU A 123 -6.47 12.28 -13.49
CA LEU A 123 -6.20 11.00 -14.16
C LEU A 123 -4.74 10.59 -13.99
N SER A 124 -4.39 9.97 -12.86
CA SER A 124 -3.10 9.30 -12.70
C SER A 124 -3.02 8.00 -13.49
N GLY A 125 -1.81 7.52 -13.79
CA GLY A 125 -1.63 6.22 -14.43
C GLY A 125 -2.24 5.06 -13.64
N GLU A 126 -2.20 5.11 -12.31
CA GLU A 126 -2.84 4.07 -11.49
C GLU A 126 -4.37 4.14 -11.55
N LEU A 127 -4.95 5.35 -11.57
CA LEU A 127 -6.39 5.54 -11.71
C LEU A 127 -6.86 5.06 -13.09
N VAL A 128 -6.16 5.44 -14.16
CA VAL A 128 -6.47 4.98 -15.53
C VAL A 128 -6.42 3.45 -15.60
N ARG A 129 -5.36 2.82 -15.08
CA ARG A 129 -5.26 1.36 -15.02
C ARG A 129 -6.43 0.74 -14.24
N THR A 130 -6.77 1.32 -13.09
CA THR A 130 -7.87 0.85 -12.25
C THR A 130 -9.20 0.89 -12.98
N VAL A 131 -9.54 2.04 -13.58
CA VAL A 131 -10.78 2.21 -14.34
C VAL A 131 -10.82 1.25 -15.52
N THR A 132 -9.72 1.09 -16.23
CA THR A 132 -9.60 0.14 -17.35
C THR A 132 -9.91 -1.28 -16.88
N GLU A 133 -9.23 -1.77 -15.85
CA GLU A 133 -9.44 -3.12 -15.33
C GLU A 133 -10.86 -3.35 -14.80
N LEU A 134 -11.44 -2.35 -14.13
CA LEU A 134 -12.80 -2.44 -13.63
C LEU A 134 -13.81 -2.42 -14.78
N ALA A 135 -13.62 -1.58 -15.79
CA ALA A 135 -14.53 -1.48 -16.94
C ALA A 135 -14.54 -2.73 -17.80
N LEU A 136 -13.40 -3.44 -17.90
CA LEU A 136 -13.32 -4.73 -18.61
C LEU A 136 -14.08 -5.85 -17.88
N GLY A 137 -14.15 -5.80 -16.54
CA GLY A 137 -14.81 -6.82 -15.72
C GLY A 137 -16.24 -6.50 -15.30
N ASN A 138 -16.70 -5.25 -15.47
CA ASN A 138 -17.95 -4.76 -14.90
C ASN A 138 -18.74 -3.88 -15.87
N ARG A 139 -20.07 -4.04 -15.85
CA ARG A 139 -20.97 -3.31 -16.74
C ARG A 139 -21.20 -1.86 -16.33
N TYR A 140 -21.17 -1.56 -15.03
CA TYR A 140 -21.53 -0.24 -14.49
C TYR A 140 -20.36 0.39 -13.75
N VAL A 141 -19.49 1.08 -14.50
CA VAL A 141 -18.37 1.85 -13.94
C VAL A 141 -18.63 3.34 -14.09
N LEU A 142 -18.66 4.04 -12.96
CA LEU A 142 -18.82 5.48 -12.84
C LEU A 142 -17.44 6.09 -12.61
N LEU A 143 -17.11 7.15 -13.35
CA LEU A 143 -15.83 7.86 -13.25
C LEU A 143 -16.07 9.33 -12.92
N ASP A 144 -15.51 9.76 -11.79
CA ASP A 144 -15.56 11.12 -11.28
C ASP A 144 -14.16 11.71 -11.19
N VAL A 145 -13.77 12.46 -12.22
CA VAL A 145 -12.52 13.22 -12.30
C VAL A 145 -12.78 14.58 -12.95
N PRO A 146 -12.05 15.63 -12.59
CA PRO A 146 -12.36 16.97 -13.07
C PRO A 146 -12.06 17.17 -14.57
N TYR A 147 -11.04 16.48 -15.11
CA TYR A 147 -10.62 16.63 -16.51
C TYR A 147 -10.17 15.31 -17.12
N GLY A 148 -10.38 15.15 -18.44
CA GLY A 148 -9.85 14.06 -19.25
C GLY A 148 -10.65 12.75 -19.22
N GLY A 149 -11.73 12.68 -18.43
CA GLY A 149 -12.60 11.50 -18.35
C GLY A 149 -13.20 11.11 -19.71
N ASP A 150 -13.59 12.09 -20.52
CA ASP A 150 -14.12 11.86 -21.88
C ASP A 150 -13.10 11.20 -22.80
N THR A 151 -11.83 11.63 -22.73
CA THR A 151 -10.74 11.05 -23.53
C THR A 151 -10.55 9.58 -23.17
N LEU A 152 -10.50 9.26 -21.88
CA LEU A 152 -10.38 7.89 -21.40
C LEU A 152 -11.60 7.05 -21.80
N ALA A 153 -12.82 7.56 -21.62
CA ALA A 153 -14.04 6.84 -22.00
C ALA A 153 -14.10 6.55 -23.50
N ASN A 154 -13.73 7.53 -24.33
CA ASN A 154 -13.66 7.35 -25.78
C ASN A 154 -12.59 6.33 -26.19
N GLN A 155 -11.43 6.36 -25.54
CA GLN A 155 -10.38 5.37 -25.76
C GLN A 155 -10.88 3.96 -25.41
N LEU A 156 -11.42 3.75 -24.21
CA LEU A 156 -11.91 2.45 -23.76
C LEU A 156 -13.07 1.92 -24.61
N ARG A 157 -13.95 2.81 -25.07
CA ARG A 157 -15.03 2.45 -26.00
C ARG A 157 -14.51 1.99 -27.35
N ARG A 158 -13.46 2.62 -27.88
CA ARG A 158 -12.85 2.24 -29.18
C ARG A 158 -12.04 0.96 -29.08
N GLU A 159 -11.23 0.83 -28.03
CA GLU A 159 -10.30 -0.30 -27.87
C GLU A 159 -10.98 -1.56 -27.36
N TYR A 160 -11.96 -1.42 -26.46
CA TYR A 160 -12.54 -2.55 -25.73
C TYR A 160 -14.07 -2.63 -25.81
N GLY A 161 -14.75 -1.65 -26.43
CA GLY A 161 -16.20 -1.63 -26.54
C GLY A 161 -16.95 -1.33 -25.23
N VAL A 162 -16.23 -0.93 -24.16
CA VAL A 162 -16.83 -0.64 -22.85
C VAL A 162 -17.22 0.83 -22.73
N SER A 163 -18.20 1.14 -21.89
CA SER A 163 -18.68 2.51 -21.66
C SER A 163 -18.57 2.86 -20.18
N LEU A 164 -18.19 4.11 -19.90
CA LEU A 164 -18.14 4.69 -18.56
C LEU A 164 -19.28 5.68 -18.38
N LEU A 165 -19.81 5.75 -17.16
CA LEU A 165 -20.68 6.86 -16.77
C LEU A 165 -19.79 7.98 -16.22
N LEU A 166 -19.68 9.07 -16.98
CA LEU A 166 -18.88 10.24 -16.63
C LEU A 166 -19.69 11.24 -15.81
N SER A 167 -18.99 11.99 -14.96
CA SER A 167 -19.58 13.05 -14.13
C SER A 167 -20.85 12.58 -13.37
N PRO A 168 -20.75 11.47 -12.62
CA PRO A 168 -21.88 10.94 -11.87
C PRO A 168 -22.42 11.96 -10.87
N THR A 169 -23.73 12.00 -10.70
CA THR A 169 -24.34 12.81 -9.66
C THR A 169 -23.92 12.29 -8.29
N ARG A 170 -23.99 13.16 -7.28
CA ARG A 170 -23.72 12.77 -5.89
C ARG A 170 -24.56 11.55 -5.47
N GLN A 171 -25.83 11.51 -5.86
CA GLN A 171 -26.71 10.39 -5.57
C GLN A 171 -26.21 9.09 -6.22
N GLN A 172 -25.82 9.13 -7.50
CA GLN A 172 -25.26 7.96 -8.20
C GLN A 172 -23.96 7.47 -7.54
N MET A 173 -23.13 8.38 -7.04
CA MET A 173 -21.94 8.00 -6.28
C MET A 173 -22.29 7.35 -4.96
N GLU A 174 -23.26 7.89 -4.20
CA GLU A 174 -23.72 7.35 -2.92
C GLU A 174 -24.38 5.96 -3.08
N GLU A 175 -25.05 5.71 -4.21
CA GLU A 175 -25.68 4.43 -4.59
C GLU A 175 -24.71 3.37 -5.13
N ALA A 176 -23.45 3.71 -5.38
CA ALA A 176 -22.45 2.75 -5.85
C ALA A 176 -22.16 1.69 -4.78
N ASP A 177 -22.15 0.41 -5.19
CA ASP A 177 -21.91 -0.75 -4.32
C ASP A 177 -20.47 -0.75 -3.77
N VAL A 178 -19.51 -0.31 -4.59
CA VAL A 178 -18.11 -0.12 -4.21
C VAL A 178 -17.64 1.24 -4.68
N LEU A 179 -16.99 1.97 -3.78
CA LEU A 179 -16.40 3.27 -4.06
C LEU A 179 -14.88 3.20 -3.92
N VAL A 180 -14.17 3.54 -4.98
CA VAL A 180 -12.71 3.63 -5.03
C VAL A 180 -12.29 5.09 -5.06
N LEU A 181 -11.67 5.56 -3.98
CA LEU A 181 -11.28 6.96 -3.82
C LEU A 181 -9.76 7.12 -3.90
N PHE A 182 -9.28 7.80 -4.94
CA PHE A 182 -7.87 8.21 -5.09
C PHE A 182 -7.56 9.53 -4.38
N ALA A 183 -8.59 10.31 -4.06
CA ALA A 183 -8.52 11.56 -3.31
C ALA A 183 -9.67 11.65 -2.29
N ALA A 184 -9.49 12.46 -1.24
CA ALA A 184 -10.48 12.63 -0.20
C ALA A 184 -11.74 13.34 -0.73
N ARG A 185 -12.91 12.83 -0.33
CA ARG A 185 -14.21 13.47 -0.55
C ARG A 185 -15.01 13.53 0.74
N THR A 186 -15.46 14.73 1.10
CA THR A 186 -16.17 15.04 2.34
C THR A 186 -17.65 15.35 2.13
N ASP A 187 -18.07 15.49 0.88
CA ASP A 187 -19.43 15.79 0.45
C ASP A 187 -20.35 14.56 0.56
N LEU A 188 -19.83 13.34 0.41
CA LEU A 188 -20.61 12.10 0.45
C LEU A 188 -21.08 11.79 1.88
N ARG A 189 -22.40 11.61 2.08
CA ARG A 189 -23.01 11.19 3.36
C ARG A 189 -23.60 9.81 3.17
N ARG A 190 -23.04 8.78 3.79
CA ARG A 190 -23.41 7.39 3.45
C ARG A 190 -23.90 6.54 4.61
N ARG A 191 -24.81 5.61 4.28
CA ARG A 191 -25.46 4.67 5.20
C ARG A 191 -24.73 3.33 5.34
N ASP A 192 -24.21 2.69 4.27
CA ASP A 192 -23.23 1.57 4.36
C ASP A 192 -22.69 1.04 2.99
N PRO A 193 -21.59 1.59 2.43
CA PRO A 193 -20.90 0.93 1.31
C PRO A 193 -19.41 0.65 1.58
N ALA A 194 -18.85 -0.28 0.81
CA ALA A 194 -17.43 -0.55 0.86
C ALA A 194 -16.66 0.57 0.17
N VAL A 195 -16.02 1.41 0.99
CA VAL A 195 -15.20 2.53 0.52
C VAL A 195 -13.73 2.16 0.63
N LEU A 196 -13.08 2.06 -0.52
CA LEU A 196 -11.64 1.91 -0.65
C LEU A 196 -10.99 3.29 -0.68
N ARG A 197 -10.51 3.75 0.48
CA ARG A 197 -9.78 5.02 0.62
C ARG A 197 -8.32 4.84 0.24
N LEU A 198 -8.02 4.89 -1.05
CA LEU A 198 -6.67 4.70 -1.57
C LEU A 198 -5.75 5.89 -1.35
N TYR A 199 -6.26 6.99 -0.80
CA TYR A 199 -5.47 8.14 -0.32
C TYR A 199 -5.07 8.03 1.16
N ASP A 200 -5.70 7.12 1.90
CA ASP A 200 -5.53 7.00 3.35
C ASP A 200 -4.60 5.83 3.67
N GLU A 201 -3.38 6.15 4.09
CA GLU A 201 -2.39 5.15 4.50
C GLU A 201 -2.67 4.53 5.88
N ALA A 202 -3.54 5.16 6.69
CA ALA A 202 -3.97 4.62 7.97
C ALA A 202 -5.10 3.57 7.81
N ALA A 203 -5.81 3.59 6.67
CA ALA A 203 -6.83 2.59 6.38
C ALA A 203 -6.19 1.18 6.36
N PRO A 204 -6.79 0.18 7.04
CA PRO A 204 -6.23 -1.17 7.05
C PRO A 204 -6.23 -1.75 5.64
N LEU A 205 -5.14 -2.45 5.30
CA LEU A 205 -5.08 -3.26 4.08
C LEU A 205 -5.51 -4.69 4.42
N PRO A 206 -6.30 -5.35 3.56
CA PRO A 206 -6.54 -6.78 3.68
C PRO A 206 -5.22 -7.57 3.55
N PRO A 207 -5.21 -8.86 3.95
CA PRO A 207 -4.03 -9.71 3.81
C PRO A 207 -3.52 -9.73 2.37
N LEU A 208 -2.25 -9.39 2.18
CA LEU A 208 -1.59 -9.39 0.87
C LEU A 208 -0.74 -10.65 0.75
N LEU A 209 -1.18 -11.63 -0.01
CA LEU A 209 -0.55 -12.95 -0.12
C LEU A 209 0.39 -12.98 -1.32
N LEU A 210 1.54 -13.63 -1.16
CA LEU A 210 2.46 -13.93 -2.26
C LEU A 210 2.44 -15.42 -2.58
N PRO A 211 2.89 -15.81 -3.79
CA PRO A 211 3.21 -17.19 -4.09
C PRO A 211 4.19 -17.77 -3.06
N PRO A 212 4.05 -19.06 -2.65
CA PRO A 212 4.85 -19.66 -1.57
C PRO A 212 6.37 -19.52 -1.75
N VAL A 213 6.84 -19.58 -3.01
CA VAL A 213 8.26 -19.44 -3.36
C VAL A 213 8.81 -18.05 -2.98
N LEU A 214 8.00 -17.00 -3.16
CA LEU A 214 8.38 -15.63 -2.80
C LEU A 214 8.18 -15.38 -1.30
N GLU A 215 7.12 -15.96 -0.74
CA GLU A 215 6.81 -15.84 0.69
C GLU A 215 7.96 -16.37 1.57
N GLY A 216 8.53 -17.53 1.22
CA GLY A 216 9.66 -18.12 1.96
C GLY A 216 10.96 -17.28 1.91
N GLN A 217 11.04 -16.31 1.01
CA GLN A 217 12.18 -15.39 0.88
C GLN A 217 11.94 -14.05 1.59
N MET A 218 10.74 -13.83 2.15
CA MET A 218 10.40 -12.60 2.84
C MET A 218 11.03 -12.55 4.24
N PRO A 219 11.71 -11.46 4.59
CA PRO A 219 12.21 -11.30 5.94
C PRO A 219 11.07 -11.12 6.95
N PRO A 220 11.13 -11.79 8.11
CA PRO A 220 10.11 -11.66 9.14
C PRO A 220 10.23 -10.35 9.92
N GLY A 221 9.11 -9.91 10.51
CA GLY A 221 9.06 -8.80 11.48
C GLY A 221 9.18 -7.40 10.87
N LEU A 222 9.11 -7.27 9.54
CA LEU A 222 8.98 -6.00 8.82
C LEU A 222 7.53 -5.70 8.48
N CYS A 223 7.17 -4.41 8.42
CA CYS A 223 5.86 -3.98 7.99
C CYS A 223 5.58 -4.46 6.56
N ARG A 224 4.70 -5.46 6.43
CA ARG A 224 4.42 -6.14 5.18
C ARG A 224 3.97 -5.21 4.05
N PRO A 225 2.99 -4.30 4.23
CA PRO A 225 2.61 -3.35 3.17
C PRO A 225 3.76 -2.47 2.68
N GLN A 226 4.66 -2.03 3.57
CA GLN A 226 5.82 -1.22 3.18
C GLN A 226 6.86 -2.04 2.41
N LEU A 227 7.08 -3.28 2.83
CA LEU A 227 7.99 -4.20 2.14
C LEU A 227 7.49 -4.46 0.71
N LEU A 228 6.21 -4.80 0.56
CA LEU A 228 5.59 -5.03 -0.75
C LEU A 228 5.60 -3.76 -1.61
N ALA A 229 5.40 -2.58 -1.02
CA ALA A 229 5.47 -1.32 -1.74
C ALA A 229 6.86 -1.11 -2.36
N VAL A 230 7.93 -1.36 -1.61
CA VAL A 230 9.31 -1.30 -2.13
C VAL A 230 9.52 -2.29 -3.27
N LEU A 231 9.09 -3.54 -3.10
CA LEU A 231 9.30 -4.60 -4.08
C LEU A 231 8.55 -4.32 -5.38
N VAL A 232 7.34 -3.76 -5.30
CA VAL A 232 6.56 -3.33 -6.47
C VAL A 232 7.20 -2.12 -7.14
N GLU A 233 7.55 -1.08 -6.37
CA GLU A 233 8.15 0.15 -6.90
C GLU A 233 9.48 -0.12 -7.63
N SER A 234 10.27 -1.07 -7.11
CA SER A 234 11.54 -1.47 -7.69
C SER A 234 11.43 -2.48 -8.83
N GLY A 235 10.22 -2.91 -9.19
CA GLY A 235 9.96 -3.83 -10.31
C GLY A 235 10.31 -5.29 -10.02
N VAL A 236 10.66 -5.64 -8.79
CA VAL A 236 10.90 -7.03 -8.37
C VAL A 236 9.61 -7.84 -8.34
N LEU A 237 8.53 -7.21 -7.88
CA LEU A 237 7.19 -7.78 -7.89
C LEU A 237 6.29 -6.98 -8.82
N ARG A 238 5.45 -7.69 -9.57
CA ARG A 238 4.33 -7.09 -10.28
C ARG A 238 3.11 -7.07 -9.36
N PRO A 239 2.25 -6.04 -9.42
CA PRO A 239 1.01 -6.01 -8.63
C PRO A 239 0.16 -7.27 -8.81
N GLY A 240 0.04 -7.81 -10.02
CA GLY A 240 -0.70 -9.04 -10.30
C GLY A 240 -0.09 -10.34 -9.73
N GLN A 241 1.10 -10.29 -9.13
CA GLN A 241 1.66 -11.41 -8.35
C GLN A 241 1.23 -11.37 -6.88
N ILE A 242 0.57 -10.29 -6.44
CA ILE A 242 0.07 -10.13 -5.08
C ILE A 242 -1.41 -10.48 -5.09
N THR A 243 -1.78 -11.50 -4.33
CA THR A 243 -3.18 -11.88 -4.16
C THR A 243 -3.75 -11.09 -2.97
N VAL A 244 -4.82 -10.34 -3.21
CA VAL A 244 -5.59 -9.70 -2.14
C VAL A 244 -6.48 -10.77 -1.50
N GLY A 245 -6.18 -11.14 -0.26
CA GLY A 245 -7.01 -12.02 0.54
C GLY A 245 -8.30 -11.32 0.98
N THR A 246 -9.34 -12.11 1.25
CA THR A 246 -10.48 -11.62 2.02
C THR A 246 -10.05 -11.48 3.47
N ALA A 247 -10.35 -10.36 4.11
CA ALA A 247 -10.30 -10.31 5.57
C ALA A 247 -11.32 -11.34 6.05
N GLU A 248 -10.85 -12.49 6.56
CA GLU A 248 -11.72 -13.39 7.31
C GLU A 248 -12.30 -12.59 8.48
N SER A 249 -13.62 -12.72 8.63
CA SER A 249 -14.51 -12.00 9.53
C SER A 249 -14.05 -11.93 10.99
#